data_AF-A0A519H2K0-F1
#
_entry.id   AF-A0A519H2K0-F1
#
_cell.length_a   1.000
_cell.length_b   1.000
_cell.length_c   1.000
_cell.angle_alpha   90.00
_cell.angle_beta   90.00
_cell.angle_gamma   90.00
#
_symmetry.space_group_name_H-M   'P 1'
#
loop_
_entity.id
_entity.type
_entity.pdbx_description
1 polymer ?
#
loop_
_entity_poly.entity_id
_entity_poly.type
_entity_poly.pdbx_seq_one_letter_code
_entity_poly.pdbx_strand_id
1 'polypeptide(L)' 'SQQLGVLRNEGVVNTRREGKNIFYSVVDPDLLEILAVLYRLYCPKE' A
#
# COMPACT_ATOMS: atom_id res chain seq x y z
N SER A 1 5.24 9.57 -8.59
CA SER A 1 5.01 8.16 -8.96
C SER A 1 3.59 8.02 -9.47
N GLN A 2 3.42 7.50 -10.69
CA GLN A 2 2.11 7.34 -11.32
C GLN A 2 1.24 6.30 -10.58
N GLN A 3 1.83 5.18 -10.16
CA GLN A 3 1.13 4.10 -9.47
C GLN A 3 0.51 4.57 -8.13
N LEU A 4 1.24 5.33 -7.32
CA LEU A 4 0.70 5.92 -6.08
C LEU A 4 -0.44 6.92 -6.35
N GLY A 5 -0.43 7.58 -7.51
CA GLY A 5 -1.52 8.45 -7.94
C GLY A 5 -2.80 7.67 -8.19
N VAL A 6 -2.71 6.53 -8.87
CA VAL A 6 -3.84 5.62 -9.11
C VAL A 6 -4.39 5.10 -7.77
N LEU A 7 -3.54 4.54 -6.91
CA LEU A 7 -3.98 3.98 -5.62
C LEU A 7 -4.68 5.01 -4.72
N ARG A 8 -4.21 6.27 -4.73
CA ARG A 8 -4.87 7.35 -3.99
C ARG A 8 -6.23 7.69 -4.58
N ASN A 9 -6.35 7.75 -5.90
CA ASN A 9 -7.61 8.05 -6.57
C ASN A 9 -8.66 6.94 -6.34
N GLU A 10 -8.23 5.69 -6.25
CA GLU A 10 -9.08 4.53 -5.92
C GLU A 10 -9.38 4.42 -4.41
N GLY A 11 -8.82 5.29 -3.57
CA GLY A 11 -9.11 5.32 -2.12
C GLY A 11 -8.54 4.14 -1.33
N VAL A 12 -7.63 3.35 -1.89
CA VAL A 12 -7.05 2.16 -1.23
C VAL A 12 -5.82 2.46 -0.38
N VAL A 13 -5.31 3.71 -0.43
CA VAL A 13 -4.21 4.19 0.42
C VAL A 13 -4.53 5.51 1.12
N ASN A 14 -4.18 5.58 2.40
CA ASN A 14 -4.09 6.82 3.15
C ASN A 14 -2.84 7.58 2.71
N THR A 15 -2.90 8.90 2.75
CA THR A 15 -1.76 9.77 2.43
C THR A 15 -1.59 10.81 3.53
N ARG A 16 -0.39 10.90 4.11
CA ARG A 16 -0.03 11.90 5.12
C ARG A 16 1.23 12.64 4.69
N ARG A 17 1.23 13.98 4.75
CA ARG A 17 2.41 14.79 4.45
C ARG A 17 3.06 15.29 5.74
N GLU A 18 4.38 15.14 5.85
CA GLU A 18 5.19 15.64 6.96
C GLU A 18 6.39 16.39 6.38
N GLY A 19 6.30 17.73 6.34
CA GLY A 19 7.27 18.58 5.69
C GLY A 19 7.45 18.24 4.20
N LYS A 20 8.64 17.74 3.86
CA LYS A 20 9.00 17.33 2.49
C LYS A 20 8.65 15.86 2.18
N ASN A 21 8.28 15.07 3.19
CA ASN A 21 8.00 13.65 3.04
C ASN A 21 6.50 13.39 2.89
N ILE A 22 6.16 12.37 2.11
CA ILE A 22 4.78 11.87 1.97
C ILE A 22 4.77 10.39 2.37
N PHE A 23 3.95 10.07 3.36
CA PHE A 23 3.73 8.73 3.88
C PHE A 23 2.45 8.16 3.30
N TYR A 24 2.50 6.88 2.92
CA TYR A 24 1.37 6.13 2.42
C TYR A 24 1.15 4.90 3.30
N SER A 25 -0.11 4.55 3.55
CA SER A 25 -0.48 3.29 4.20
C SER A 25 -1.73 2.73 3.55
N VAL A 26 -1.88 1.39 3.55
CA VAL A 26 -3.11 0.75 3.07
C VAL A 26 -4.27 1.12 4.00
N VAL A 27 -5.44 1.42 3.42
CA VAL A 27 -6.63 1.85 4.18
C VAL A 27 -7.36 0.67 4.79
N ASP A 28 -7.50 -0.41 4.02
CA ASP A 28 -8.35 -1.54 4.34
C ASP A 28 -7.54 -2.70 4.95
N PRO A 29 -7.83 -3.14 6.18
CA PRO A 29 -7.19 -4.32 6.76
C PRO A 29 -7.43 -5.60 5.95
N ASP A 30 -8.58 -5.74 5.27
CA ASP A 30 -8.86 -6.92 4.45
C ASP A 30 -7.94 -6.97 3.22
N LEU A 31 -7.56 -5.81 2.67
CA LEU A 31 -6.58 -5.72 1.60
C LEU A 31 -5.17 -6.11 2.07
N LEU A 32 -4.82 -5.82 3.32
CA LEU A 32 -3.56 -6.27 3.91
C LEU A 32 -3.49 -7.79 4.01
N GLU A 33 -4.59 -8.46 4.35
CA GLU A 33 -4.64 -9.93 4.38
C GLU A 33 -4.40 -10.55 2.99
N ILE A 34 -5.01 -9.99 1.94
CA ILE A 34 -4.75 -10.42 0.56
C ILE A 34 -3.28 -10.24 0.20
N LEU A 35 -2.70 -9.07 0.49
CA LEU A 35 -1.29 -8.79 0.24
C LEU A 35 -0.37 -9.73 1.03
N ALA A 36 -0.72 -10.05 2.29
CA ALA A 36 0.02 -10.97 3.12
C ALA A 36 0.00 -12.41 2.56
N VAL A 37 -1.14 -12.86 2.03
CA VAL A 37 -1.25 -14.14 1.33
C VAL A 37 -0.38 -14.16 0.07
N LEU A 38 -0.47 -13.13 -0.77
CA LEU A 38 0.35 -13.02 -1.98
C LEU A 38 1.85 -13.03 -1.64
N TYR A 39 2.25 -12.24 -0.65
CA TYR A 39 3.62 -12.20 -0.15
C TYR A 39 4.08 -13.59 0.31
N ARG A 40 3.28 -14.26 1.15
CA ARG A 40 3.59 -15.60 1.66
C ARG A 40 3.72 -16.65 0.56
N LEU A 41 2.94 -16.54 -0.51
CA LEU A 41 2.93 -17.52 -1.61
C LEU A 41 4.05 -17.28 -2.63
N TYR A 42 4.40 -16.02 -2.87
CA TYR A 42 5.22 -15.65 -4.03
C TYR A 42 6.57 -15.02 -3.68
N CYS A 43 6.79 -14.56 -2.45
CA CYS A 43 8.09 -14.03 -2.05
C CYS A 43 9.03 -15.15 -1.58
N PRO A 44 10.29 -15.18 -2.05
CA PRO A 44 11.32 -16.09 -1.53
C PRO A 44 11.53 -15.89 -0.03
N LYS A 45 11.88 -16.97 0.69
CA LYS A 45 12.13 -16.95 2.15
C LYS A 45 13.62 -16.81 2.51
N GLU A 46 14.43 -16.29 1.58
CA GLU A 46 15.88 -16.17 1.72
C GLU A 46 16.28 -14.81 2.28
#